data_AF-A0A1Q7BCC3-F1
#
_entry.id   AF-A0A1Q7BCC3-F1
#
_cell.length_a   1.000
_cell.length_b   1.000
_cell.length_c   1.000
_cell.angle_alpha   90.00
_cell.angle_beta   90.00
_cell.angle_gamma   90.00
#
_symmetry.space_group_name_H-M   'P 1'
#
loop_
_entity.id
_entity.type
_entity.pdbx_description
1 polymer ?
#
loop_
_entity_poly.entity_id
_entity_poly.type
_entity_poly.pdbx_seq_one_letter_code
_entity_poly.pdbx_strand_id
1 'polypeptide(L)'
;MFPSALVLTLGGTLLVADGVPALNVESGCRAAAKMGDSLSLDTNLRQCLADEKSARDELEKQWTQFSPTLRERCVATTETGGSPSYVEVLVCLQMGRDAAQMEKSLGGGRQGN
;
A
#
# COMPACT_ATOMS: atom_id res chain seq x y z
N MET A 1 -2.32 -27.72 37.00
CA MET A 1 -0.99 -27.83 36.35
C MET A 1 -1.25 -27.86 34.85
N PHE A 2 -1.39 -26.69 34.23
CA PHE A 2 -1.68 -26.58 32.80
C PHE A 2 -0.35 -26.36 32.07
N PRO A 3 0.01 -27.18 31.06
CA PRO A 3 1.29 -27.04 30.39
C PRO A 3 1.26 -25.77 29.54
N SER A 4 2.18 -24.86 29.83
CA SER A 4 2.46 -23.70 28.99
C SER A 4 2.89 -24.17 27.60
N ALA A 5 2.03 -24.00 26.60
CA ALA A 5 2.39 -24.17 25.21
C ALA A 5 3.08 -22.89 24.72
N LEU A 6 4.38 -22.99 24.45
CA LEU A 6 5.14 -21.95 23.75
C LEU A 6 4.68 -21.93 22.29
N VAL A 7 3.96 -20.89 21.89
CA VAL A 7 3.62 -20.65 20.48
C VAL A 7 4.81 -19.96 19.83
N LEU A 8 5.55 -20.71 19.00
CA LEU A 8 6.57 -20.14 18.12
C LEU A 8 5.85 -19.40 16.98
N THR A 9 5.79 -18.08 17.06
CA THR A 9 5.35 -17.23 15.96
C THR A 9 6.41 -17.30 14.85
N LEU A 10 6.10 -17.99 13.76
CA LEU A 10 6.82 -17.84 12.50
C LEU A 10 6.59 -16.41 12.00
N GLY A 11 7.49 -15.50 12.36
CA GLY A 11 7.61 -14.21 11.72
C GLY A 11 8.17 -14.42 10.31
N GLY A 12 7.29 -14.54 9.32
CA GLY A 12 7.70 -14.49 7.92
C GLY A 12 8.26 -13.10 7.64
N THR A 13 9.57 -12.98 7.50
CA THR A 13 10.19 -11.77 6.94
C THR A 13 9.78 -11.72 5.48
N LEU A 14 8.77 -10.93 5.15
CA LEU A 14 8.52 -10.53 3.78
C LEU A 14 9.75 -9.72 3.37
N LEU A 15 10.65 -10.34 2.60
CA LEU A 15 11.70 -9.61 1.91
C LEU A 15 10.99 -8.69 0.92
N VAL A 16 10.71 -7.44 1.30
CA VAL A 16 10.36 -6.42 0.32
C VAL A 16 11.58 -6.28 -0.57
N ALA A 17 11.42 -6.72 -1.81
CA ALA A 17 12.42 -6.51 -2.85
C ALA A 17 12.78 -5.02 -2.90
N ASP A 18 14.02 -4.72 -3.28
CA ASP A 18 14.48 -3.33 -3.42
C ASP A 18 13.65 -2.54 -4.45
N GLY A 19 12.84 -3.20 -5.28
CA GLY A 19 11.92 -2.61 -6.24
C GLY A 19 10.44 -2.71 -5.86
N VAL A 20 9.61 -1.99 -6.60
CA VAL A 20 8.13 -2.03 -6.47
C VAL A 20 7.63 -3.44 -6.82
N PRO A 21 6.80 -4.09 -5.98
CA PRO A 21 6.30 -5.43 -6.24
C PRO A 21 5.35 -5.45 -7.45
N ALA A 22 5.28 -6.59 -8.14
CA ALA A 22 4.35 -6.78 -9.25
C ALA A 22 2.94 -7.15 -8.73
N LEU A 23 2.06 -6.16 -8.64
CA LEU A 23 0.67 -6.33 -8.25
C LEU A 23 -0.22 -6.69 -9.45
N ASN A 24 -1.15 -7.63 -9.25
CA ASN A 24 -2.17 -8.00 -10.24
C ASN A 24 -3.43 -7.12 -10.12
N VAL A 25 -3.36 -5.92 -10.67
CA VAL A 25 -4.43 -4.90 -10.60
C VAL A 25 -5.61 -5.18 -11.52
N GLU A 26 -5.45 -6.05 -12.52
CA GLU A 26 -6.44 -6.26 -13.58
C GLU A 26 -7.75 -6.85 -13.05
N SER A 27 -7.65 -7.70 -12.04
CA SER A 27 -8.81 -8.28 -11.33
C SER A 27 -9.63 -7.20 -10.61
N GLY A 28 -8.96 -6.33 -9.84
CA GLY A 28 -9.55 -5.20 -9.15
C GLY A 28 -10.18 -4.20 -10.11
N CYS A 29 -9.47 -3.83 -11.18
CA CYS A 29 -10.00 -2.91 -12.18
C CYS A 29 -11.22 -3.46 -12.92
N ARG A 30 -11.26 -4.77 -13.22
CA ARG A 30 -12.46 -5.40 -13.79
C ARG A 30 -13.64 -5.38 -12.82
N ALA A 31 -13.40 -5.63 -11.53
CA ALA A 31 -14.44 -5.55 -10.52
C ALA A 31 -14.97 -4.12 -10.38
N ALA A 32 -14.07 -3.12 -10.31
CA ALA A 32 -14.42 -1.71 -10.23
C ALA A 32 -15.21 -1.24 -11.47
N ALA A 33 -14.78 -1.62 -12.68
CA ALA A 33 -15.48 -1.26 -13.91
C ALA A 33 -16.92 -1.79 -13.97
N LYS A 34 -17.17 -2.99 -13.43
CA LYS A 34 -18.51 -3.60 -13.33
C LYS A 34 -19.41 -2.93 -12.30
N MET A 35 -18.85 -2.24 -11.31
CA MET A 35 -19.64 -1.44 -10.37
C MET A 35 -20.03 -0.07 -10.92
N GLY A 36 -19.39 0.38 -12.00
CA GLY A 36 -19.75 1.59 -12.72
C GLY A 36 -20.94 1.41 -13.66
N ASP A 37 -21.24 2.44 -14.44
CA ASP A 37 -22.26 2.38 -15.48
C ASP A 37 -21.90 1.32 -16.55
N SER A 38 -22.87 0.46 -16.87
CA SER A 38 -22.69 -0.66 -17.80
C SER A 38 -22.43 -0.20 -19.24
N LEU A 39 -22.89 0.99 -19.63
CA LEU A 39 -22.59 1.55 -20.95
C LEU A 39 -21.13 2.05 -21.06
N SER A 40 -20.43 2.15 -19.94
CA SER A 40 -19.10 2.74 -19.82
C SER A 40 -18.03 1.75 -19.35
N LEU A 41 -18.34 0.44 -19.31
CA LEU A 41 -17.46 -0.64 -18.83
C LEU A 41 -16.02 -0.56 -19.37
N ASP A 42 -15.86 -0.49 -20.70
CA ASP A 42 -14.53 -0.41 -21.33
C ASP A 42 -13.78 0.86 -20.96
N THR A 43 -14.49 1.99 -20.88
CA THR A 43 -13.89 3.27 -20.49
C THR A 43 -13.43 3.24 -19.03
N ASN A 44 -14.25 2.72 -18.12
CA ASN A 44 -13.94 2.59 -16.70
C ASN A 44 -12.75 1.64 -16.48
N LEU A 45 -12.71 0.52 -17.21
CA LEU A 45 -11.59 -0.42 -17.14
C LEU A 45 -10.29 0.23 -17.63
N ARG A 46 -10.31 0.91 -18.79
CA ARG A 46 -9.13 1.61 -19.31
C ARG A 46 -8.64 2.69 -18.35
N GLN A 47 -9.56 3.46 -17.77
CA GLN A 47 -9.21 4.51 -16.82
C GLN A 47 -8.52 3.93 -15.58
N CYS A 48 -9.11 2.89 -14.97
CA CYS A 48 -8.51 2.22 -13.82
C CYS A 48 -7.11 1.69 -14.13
N LEU A 49 -6.93 0.99 -15.26
CA LEU A 49 -5.61 0.46 -15.64
C LEU A 49 -4.58 1.59 -15.90
N ALA A 50 -5.01 2.73 -16.41
CA ALA A 50 -4.15 3.89 -16.60
C ALA A 50 -3.74 4.51 -15.25
N ASP A 51 -4.67 4.64 -14.31
CA ASP A 51 -4.41 5.16 -12.97
C ASP A 51 -3.44 4.25 -12.19
N GLU A 52 -3.66 2.93 -12.26
CA GLU A 52 -2.77 1.92 -11.67
C GLU A 52 -1.36 1.96 -12.26
N LYS A 53 -1.26 2.11 -13.59
CA LYS A 53 0.04 2.28 -14.25
C LYS A 53 0.73 3.55 -13.79
N SER A 54 0.02 4.67 -13.75
CA SER A 54 0.57 5.96 -13.33
C SER A 54 1.08 5.91 -11.89
N ALA A 55 0.32 5.29 -11.00
CA ALA A 55 0.71 5.10 -9.60
C ALA A 55 1.95 4.20 -9.48
N ARG A 56 2.05 3.12 -10.26
CA ARG A 56 3.25 2.29 -10.31
C ARG A 56 4.47 3.08 -10.79
N ASP A 57 4.34 3.83 -11.87
CA ASP A 57 5.42 4.65 -12.42
C ASP A 57 5.89 5.69 -11.38
N GLU A 58 4.98 6.22 -10.56
CA GLU A 58 5.33 7.12 -9.45
C GLU A 58 5.99 6.39 -8.28
N LEU A 59 5.51 5.19 -7.92
CA LEU A 59 6.18 4.36 -6.91
C LEU A 59 7.62 4.07 -7.32
N GLU A 60 7.89 3.73 -8.57
CA GLU A 60 9.25 3.41 -9.05
C GLU A 60 10.23 4.57 -8.85
N LYS A 61 9.78 5.83 -8.92
CA LYS A 61 10.64 7.02 -8.72
C LYS A 61 11.03 7.26 -7.26
N GLN A 62 10.17 6.90 -6.32
CA GLN A 62 10.31 7.27 -4.91
C GLN A 62 10.27 6.09 -3.94
N TRP A 63 10.21 4.85 -4.44
CA TRP A 63 10.11 3.63 -3.63
C TRP A 63 11.15 3.58 -2.52
N THR A 64 12.42 3.83 -2.86
CA THR A 64 13.56 3.78 -1.94
C THR A 64 13.60 4.94 -0.95
N GLN A 65 12.79 5.99 -1.15
CA GLN A 65 12.66 7.11 -0.21
C GLN A 65 11.77 6.74 0.99
N PHE A 66 10.97 5.67 0.89
CA PHE A 66 10.14 5.18 1.98
C PHE A 66 10.87 4.08 2.77
N SER A 67 10.65 4.04 4.09
CA SER A 67 11.27 3.00 4.93
C SER A 67 10.77 1.60 4.52
N PRO A 68 11.62 0.55 4.63
CA PRO A 68 11.22 -0.82 4.33
C PRO A 68 9.94 -1.24 5.06
N THR A 69 9.84 -0.91 6.36
CA THR A 69 8.65 -1.22 7.17
C THR A 69 7.38 -0.55 6.68
N LEU A 70 7.46 0.70 6.20
CA LEU A 70 6.30 1.39 5.65
C LEU A 70 5.88 0.79 4.30
N ARG A 71 6.86 0.41 3.46
CA ARG A 71 6.62 -0.32 2.21
C ARG A 71 5.92 -1.65 2.44
N GLU A 72 6.46 -2.48 3.34
CA GLU A 72 5.88 -3.78 3.73
C GLU A 72 4.42 -3.61 4.20
N ARG A 73 4.20 -2.68 5.14
CA ARG A 73 2.87 -2.42 5.68
C ARG A 73 1.88 -2.01 4.59
N CYS A 74 2.25 -1.07 3.73
CA CYS A 74 1.35 -0.55 2.71
C CYS A 74 1.01 -1.58 1.63
N VAL A 75 1.98 -2.42 1.22
CA VAL A 75 1.70 -3.52 0.28
C VAL A 75 0.73 -4.54 0.90
N ALA A 76 0.99 -4.97 2.13
CA ALA A 76 0.17 -5.97 2.83
C ALA A 76 -1.28 -5.50 3.04
N THR A 77 -1.52 -4.20 3.25
CA THR A 77 -2.87 -3.64 3.36
C THR A 77 -3.70 -3.92 2.10
N THR A 78 -3.12 -3.73 0.92
CA THR A 78 -3.83 -3.90 -0.37
C THR A 78 -4.17 -5.35 -0.67
N GLU A 79 -3.35 -6.30 -0.21
CA GLU A 79 -3.61 -7.74 -0.35
C GLU A 79 -4.78 -8.18 0.53
N THR A 80 -4.87 -7.61 1.74
CA THR A 80 -5.95 -7.91 2.69
C THR A 80 -7.31 -7.40 2.18
N GLY A 81 -7.32 -6.30 1.42
CA GLY A 81 -8.53 -5.74 0.80
C GLY A 81 -9.12 -6.59 -0.34
N GLY A 82 -8.43 -7.66 -0.77
CA GLY A 82 -8.92 -8.60 -1.79
C GLY A 82 -8.74 -8.15 -3.23
N SER A 83 -8.13 -6.99 -3.47
CA SER A 83 -7.75 -6.50 -4.80
C SER A 83 -6.56 -5.56 -4.67
N PRO A 84 -5.33 -6.01 -4.97
CA PRO A 84 -4.15 -5.18 -4.81
C PRO A 84 -4.17 -3.99 -5.78
N SER A 85 -3.74 -2.82 -5.30
CA SER A 85 -3.77 -1.54 -6.03
C SER A 85 -2.49 -0.74 -5.77
N TYR A 86 -1.82 -0.29 -6.84
CA TYR A 86 -0.70 0.64 -6.74
C TYR A 86 -1.13 2.02 -6.28
N VAL A 87 -2.36 2.45 -6.63
CA VAL A 87 -2.92 3.72 -6.13
C VAL A 87 -3.02 3.67 -4.61
N GLU A 88 -3.55 2.58 -4.05
CA GLU A 88 -3.67 2.41 -2.60
C GLU A 88 -2.30 2.33 -1.92
N VAL A 89 -1.33 1.59 -2.48
CA VAL A 89 0.05 1.58 -1.96
C VAL A 89 0.64 2.98 -1.93
N LEU A 90 0.55 3.72 -3.04
CA LEU A 90 1.08 5.08 -3.16
C LEU A 90 0.48 6.02 -2.12
N VAL A 91 -0.85 6.01 -1.98
CA VAL A 91 -1.56 6.84 -1.00
C VAL A 91 -1.17 6.45 0.43
N CYS A 92 -1.11 5.15 0.75
CA CYS A 92 -0.69 4.68 2.08
C CYS A 92 0.72 5.15 2.45
N LEU A 93 1.66 5.10 1.49
CA LEU A 93 3.03 5.55 1.68
C LEU A 93 3.09 7.07 1.92
N GLN A 94 2.35 7.85 1.13
CA GLN A 94 2.24 9.31 1.28
C GLN A 94 1.67 9.68 2.66
N MET A 95 0.54 9.08 3.04
CA MET A 95 -0.07 9.29 4.36
C MET A 95 0.88 8.91 5.50
N GLY A 96 1.64 7.82 5.36
CA GLY A 96 2.63 7.41 6.36
C GLY A 96 3.77 8.43 6.51
N ARG A 97 4.23 9.00 5.40
CA ARG A 97 5.23 10.08 5.39
C ARG A 97 4.68 11.34 6.07
N ASP A 98 3.45 11.74 5.71
CA ASP A 98 2.80 12.92 6.25
C ASP A 98 2.57 12.79 7.76
N ALA A 99 2.12 11.62 8.23
CA ALA A 99 1.97 11.31 9.65
C ALA A 99 3.30 11.46 10.40
N ALA A 100 4.39 10.89 9.89
CA ALA A 100 5.72 11.03 10.50
C ALA A 100 6.20 12.49 10.56
N GLN A 101 5.87 13.31 9.55
CA GLN A 101 6.20 14.73 9.54
C GLN A 101 5.39 15.51 10.59
N MET A 102 4.11 15.19 10.76
CA MET A 102 3.28 15.81 11.80
C MET A 102 3.79 15.46 13.20
N GLU A 103 4.12 14.20 13.48
CA GLU A 103 4.70 13.77 14.76
C GLU A 103 5.98 14.53 15.09
N LYS A 104 6.86 14.75 14.09
CA LYS A 104 8.06 15.57 14.26
C LYS A 104 7.73 17.02 14.62
N SER A 105 6.69 17.58 14.02
CA SER A 105 6.25 18.96 14.27
C SER A 105 5.65 19.12 15.67
N LEU A 106 4.83 18.16 16.10
CA LEU A 106 4.21 18.12 17.42
C LEU A 106 5.23 17.83 18.54
N GLY A 107 6.15 16.89 18.32
CA GLY A 107 7.25 16.57 19.23
C GLY A 107 8.32 17.67 19.33
N GLY A 108 8.42 18.53 18.32
CA GLY A 108 9.24 19.74 18.35
C GLY A 108 8.66 20.84 19.25
N GLY A 109 7.34 20.93 19.37
CA GLY A 109 6.67 21.89 20.25
C GLY A 109 6.68 21.52 21.74
N ARG A 110 6.88 20.23 22.07
CA ARG A 110 6.85 19.72 23.44
C ARG A 110 8.20 19.77 24.18
N GLN A 111 9.24 20.31 23.55
CA GLN A 111 10.60 20.45 24.12
C GLN A 111 10.92 21.89 24.59
N GLY A 112 9.92 22.77 24.68
CA GLY A 112 10.07 24.14 25.17
C GLY A 112 9.21 24.43 26.40
N ASN A 113 9.55 23.84 27.55
CA ASN A 113 9.31 24.40 28.89
C ASN A 113 10.14 23.64 29.93
#